data_AF-A0A533VSG2-F1
#
_entry.id   AF-A0A533VSG2-F1
#
_cell.length_a   1.000
_cell.length_b   1.000
_cell.length_c   1.000
_cell.angle_alpha   90.00
_cell.angle_beta   90.00
_cell.angle_gamma   90.00
#
_symmetry.space_group_name_H-M   'P 1'
#
loop_
_entity.id
_entity.type
_entity.pdbx_description
1 polymer ?
#
loop_
_entity_poly.entity_id
_entity_poly.type
_entity_poly.pdbx_seq_one_letter_code
_entity_poly.pdbx_strand_id
1 'polypeptide(L)'
;MRKTRVVNPKRRLQVAIGIAIIIVGITIFINYYLDQAKLSGQRFGDQLAQIQTDLKNETRDFDSQITLYQKGQLPKDEMLKIADSHIGIIQNILSRYDSLKPPELFAPSLQLFRLSTQTQLESDKYLREWVQTGDNSSKAKSDELLQQSFQYEMSALQSYGTLKSKGLQ
;
A
#
# COMPACT_ATOMS: atom_id res chain seq x y z
N MET A 1 -45.12 -10.76 23.07
CA MET A 1 -43.70 -10.67 23.50
C MET A 1 -42.79 -11.16 22.37
N ARG A 2 -42.08 -10.26 21.66
CA ARG A 2 -41.08 -10.63 20.65
C ARG A 2 -39.71 -10.20 21.18
N LYS A 3 -38.82 -11.15 21.48
CA LYS A 3 -37.41 -10.90 21.79
C LYS A 3 -36.68 -10.69 20.46
N THR A 4 -36.37 -9.45 20.10
CA THR A 4 -35.42 -9.14 19.02
C THR A 4 -34.01 -9.43 19.51
N ARG A 5 -33.32 -10.35 18.84
CA ARG A 5 -31.91 -10.66 19.09
C ARG A 5 -31.07 -9.44 18.70
N VAL A 6 -30.24 -8.97 19.64
CA VAL A 6 -29.21 -7.97 19.37
C VAL A 6 -28.18 -8.57 18.42
N VAL A 7 -28.04 -7.95 17.23
CA VAL A 7 -27.01 -8.32 16.26
C VAL A 7 -25.68 -7.77 16.78
N ASN A 8 -24.78 -8.68 17.17
CA ASN A 8 -23.44 -8.38 17.67
C ASN A 8 -22.51 -7.98 16.49
N PRO A 9 -21.89 -6.79 16.47
CA PRO A 9 -21.16 -6.28 15.31
C PRO A 9 -19.76 -6.89 15.09
N LYS A 10 -19.28 -7.80 15.95
CA LYS A 10 -17.88 -8.28 15.94
C LYS A 10 -17.52 -9.34 14.88
N ARG A 11 -18.23 -9.45 13.75
CA ARG A 11 -18.05 -10.62 12.87
C ARG A 11 -18.13 -10.39 11.36
N ARG A 12 -17.63 -9.26 10.85
CA ARG A 12 -17.45 -9.04 9.40
C ARG A 12 -16.20 -8.27 9.00
N LEU A 13 -15.07 -8.47 9.70
CA LEU A 13 -13.77 -8.09 9.17
C LEU A 13 -13.30 -9.15 8.15
N GLN A 14 -14.05 -9.29 7.06
CA GLN A 14 -13.65 -9.99 5.84
C GLN A 14 -13.34 -8.95 4.75
N VAL A 15 -12.60 -7.90 5.11
CA VAL A 15 -12.18 -6.85 4.16
C VAL A 15 -10.79 -7.15 3.57
N ALA A 16 -10.02 -8.07 4.16
CA ALA A 16 -8.58 -8.14 3.93
C ALA A 16 -8.10 -9.07 2.78
N ILE A 17 -8.92 -9.44 1.78
CA ILE A 17 -8.47 -10.34 0.70
C ILE A 17 -8.62 -9.74 -0.72
N GLY A 18 -9.23 -8.56 -0.88
CA GLY A 18 -9.75 -8.16 -2.21
C GLY A 18 -9.01 -7.07 -3.00
N ILE A 19 -8.17 -6.22 -2.41
CA ILE A 19 -7.97 -4.86 -3.00
C ILE A 19 -6.55 -4.58 -3.53
N ALA A 20 -5.57 -5.47 -3.32
CA ALA A 20 -4.21 -5.32 -3.89
C ALA A 20 -4.15 -5.48 -5.44
N ILE A 21 -5.28 -5.59 -6.13
CA ILE A 21 -5.36 -5.83 -7.58
C ILE A 21 -5.49 -4.53 -8.41
N ILE A 22 -5.76 -3.37 -7.80
CA ILE A 22 -6.10 -2.15 -8.57
C ILE A 22 -4.89 -1.56 -9.35
N ILE A 23 -3.66 -1.78 -8.91
CA ILE A 23 -2.46 -1.10 -9.47
C ILE A 23 -2.13 -1.51 -10.92
N VAL A 24 -2.38 -2.76 -11.33
CA VAL A 24 -1.82 -3.28 -12.60
C VAL A 24 -2.59 -2.78 -13.84
N GLY A 25 -3.86 -2.41 -13.69
CA GLY A 25 -4.70 -2.02 -14.84
C GLY A 25 -4.44 -0.62 -15.38
N ILE A 26 -4.01 0.33 -14.54
CA ILE A 26 -3.95 1.76 -14.91
C ILE A 26 -2.64 2.11 -15.65
N THR A 27 -1.57 1.38 -15.40
CA THR A 27 -0.24 1.70 -15.94
C THR A 27 -0.06 1.32 -17.41
N ILE A 28 -0.66 0.19 -17.86
CA ILE A 28 -0.34 -0.39 -19.18
C ILE A 28 -0.97 0.38 -20.35
N PHE A 29 -2.10 1.09 -20.17
CA PHE A 29 -2.89 1.56 -21.31
C PHE A 29 -2.46 2.91 -21.94
N ILE A 30 -1.57 3.70 -21.33
CA ILE A 30 -1.51 5.14 -21.66
C ILE A 30 -0.10 5.69 -21.93
N ASN A 31 0.82 4.85 -22.42
CA ASN A 31 2.21 5.23 -22.73
C ASN A 31 2.43 5.80 -24.16
N TYR A 32 1.38 6.11 -24.93
CA TYR A 32 1.57 6.32 -26.38
C TYR A 32 1.79 7.77 -26.87
N TYR A 33 1.49 8.86 -26.14
CA TYR A 33 1.13 10.12 -26.87
C TYR A 33 1.49 11.53 -26.34
N LEU A 34 2.72 11.88 -25.90
CA LEU A 34 3.11 13.31 -25.73
C LEU A 34 4.59 13.64 -26.03
N ASP A 35 4.90 14.35 -27.13
CA ASP A 35 6.19 14.35 -27.87
C ASP A 35 7.40 15.20 -27.41
N GLN A 36 7.34 15.99 -26.33
CA GLN A 36 8.54 16.68 -25.79
C GLN A 36 8.66 16.64 -24.25
N ALA A 37 7.56 16.35 -23.56
CA ALA A 37 7.54 15.79 -22.20
C ALA A 37 7.80 14.25 -22.18
N LYS A 38 8.15 13.68 -23.34
CA LYS A 38 8.07 12.25 -23.64
C LYS A 38 9.09 11.41 -22.85
N LEU A 39 10.34 11.85 -22.70
CA LEU A 39 11.36 11.02 -22.04
C LEU A 39 11.36 11.15 -20.51
N SER A 40 11.23 12.36 -19.97
CA SER A 40 11.25 12.58 -18.52
C SER A 40 9.94 12.18 -17.85
N GLY A 41 8.79 12.47 -18.47
CA GLY A 41 7.47 12.06 -18.00
C GLY A 41 7.28 10.54 -18.07
N GLN A 42 7.71 9.90 -19.17
CA GLN A 42 7.68 8.44 -19.30
C GLN A 42 8.62 7.79 -18.29
N ARG A 43 9.87 8.25 -18.17
CA ARG A 43 10.82 7.73 -17.17
C ARG A 43 10.29 7.87 -15.75
N PHE A 44 9.70 9.01 -15.40
CA PHE A 44 9.04 9.20 -14.10
C PHE A 44 7.90 8.20 -13.91
N GLY A 45 7.00 8.07 -14.89
CA GLY A 45 5.88 7.15 -14.86
C GLY A 45 6.32 5.69 -14.69
N ASP A 46 7.33 5.26 -15.44
CA ASP A 46 7.89 3.91 -15.39
C ASP A 46 8.56 3.63 -14.03
N GLN A 47 9.33 4.59 -13.49
CA GLN A 47 9.96 4.45 -12.18
C GLN A 47 8.93 4.42 -11.05
N LEU A 48 7.88 5.25 -11.12
CA LEU A 48 6.78 5.23 -10.17
C LEU A 48 6.02 3.90 -10.25
N ALA A 49 5.73 3.42 -11.45
CA ALA A 49 5.09 2.12 -11.66
C ALA A 49 5.92 0.97 -11.09
N GLN A 50 7.24 1.00 -11.26
CA GLN A 50 8.13 0.00 -10.66
C GLN A 50 8.07 0.06 -9.14
N ILE A 51 8.11 1.25 -8.53
CA ILE A 51 7.97 1.42 -7.08
C ILE A 51 6.63 0.83 -6.58
N GLN A 52 5.52 1.14 -7.24
CA GLN A 52 4.20 0.60 -6.89
C GLN A 52 4.13 -0.93 -7.06
N THR A 53 4.77 -1.45 -8.11
CA THR A 53 4.80 -2.90 -8.37
C THR A 53 5.61 -3.64 -7.31
N ASP A 54 6.80 -3.12 -6.96
CA ASP A 54 7.65 -3.71 -5.93
C ASP A 54 6.96 -3.66 -4.57
N LEU A 55 6.33 -2.53 -4.23
CA LEU A 55 5.53 -2.37 -3.01
C LEU A 55 4.43 -3.42 -2.94
N LYS A 56 3.63 -3.53 -4.00
CA LYS A 56 2.54 -4.51 -4.07
C LYS A 56 3.03 -5.94 -3.88
N ASN A 57 4.11 -6.31 -4.56
CA ASN A 57 4.64 -7.67 -4.50
C ASN A 57 5.11 -7.99 -3.08
N GLU A 58 5.89 -7.07 -2.48
CA GLU A 58 6.37 -7.21 -1.11
C GLU A 58 5.21 -7.29 -0.09
N THR A 59 4.22 -6.40 -0.18
CA THR A 59 3.03 -6.43 0.70
C THR A 59 2.26 -7.75 0.56
N ARG A 60 2.03 -8.21 -0.67
CA ARG A 60 1.31 -9.47 -0.94
C ARG A 60 2.06 -10.67 -0.35
N ASP A 61 3.38 -10.70 -0.50
CA ASP A 61 4.20 -11.78 0.02
C ASP A 61 4.19 -11.76 1.55
N PHE A 62 4.29 -10.58 2.17
CA PHE A 62 4.19 -10.43 3.62
C PHE A 62 2.82 -10.84 4.20
N ASP A 63 1.71 -10.44 3.55
CA ASP A 63 0.35 -10.85 3.93
C ASP A 63 0.18 -12.38 3.92
N SER A 64 0.83 -13.05 2.97
CA SER A 64 0.83 -14.51 2.92
C SER A 64 1.52 -15.13 4.15
N GLN A 65 2.64 -14.54 4.61
CA GLN A 65 3.36 -14.98 5.80
C GLN A 65 2.56 -14.73 7.07
N ILE A 66 1.91 -13.56 7.19
CA ILE A 66 0.99 -13.25 8.29
C ILE A 66 -0.15 -14.28 8.36
N THR A 67 -0.70 -14.68 7.21
CA THR A 67 -1.75 -15.71 7.14
C THR A 67 -1.24 -17.06 7.66
N LEU A 68 -0.02 -17.47 7.30
CA LEU A 68 0.60 -18.70 7.79
C LEU A 68 0.84 -18.63 9.31
N TYR A 69 1.34 -17.50 9.81
CA TYR A 69 1.51 -17.26 11.24
C TYR A 69 0.20 -17.37 12.02
N GLN A 70 -0.87 -16.73 11.54
CA GLN A 70 -2.19 -16.80 12.16
C GLN A 70 -2.79 -18.22 12.18
N LYS A 71 -2.41 -19.06 11.22
CA LYS A 71 -2.79 -20.49 11.18
C LYS A 71 -1.92 -21.37 12.07
N GLY A 72 -0.92 -20.82 12.75
CA GLY A 72 0.07 -21.57 13.52
C GLY A 72 1.04 -22.38 12.66
N GLN A 73 1.14 -22.07 11.37
CA GLN A 73 2.00 -22.76 10.41
C GLN A 73 3.38 -22.10 10.26
N LEU A 74 3.58 -20.94 10.88
CA LEU A 74 4.84 -20.20 10.91
C LEU A 74 5.17 -19.87 12.38
N PRO A 75 6.35 -20.25 12.90
CA PRO A 75 6.76 -19.92 14.26
C PRO A 75 6.91 -18.41 14.47
N LYS A 76 6.67 -17.94 15.70
CA LYS A 76 6.76 -16.52 16.07
C LYS A 76 8.13 -15.91 15.75
N ASP A 77 9.22 -16.57 16.12
CA ASP A 77 10.58 -16.04 15.90
C ASP A 77 10.92 -15.91 14.42
N GLU A 78 10.36 -16.78 13.58
CA GLU A 78 10.50 -16.71 12.12
C GLU A 78 9.66 -15.57 11.55
N MET A 79 8.41 -15.43 12.00
CA MET A 79 7.54 -14.31 11.62
C MET A 79 8.14 -12.95 11.99
N LEU A 80 8.81 -12.82 13.15
CA LEU A 80 9.49 -11.59 13.55
C LEU A 80 10.65 -11.23 12.60
N LYS A 81 11.46 -12.20 12.19
CA LYS A 81 12.54 -11.98 11.20
C LYS A 81 11.99 -11.57 9.84
N ILE A 82 10.90 -12.22 9.40
CA ILE A 82 10.21 -11.88 8.16
C ILE A 82 9.68 -10.44 8.24
N ALA A 83 9.05 -10.05 9.35
CA ALA A 83 8.54 -8.69 9.55
C ALA A 83 9.65 -7.63 9.58
N ASP A 84 10.78 -7.92 10.24
CA ASP A 84 11.93 -7.01 10.25
C ASP A 84 12.55 -6.84 8.85
N SER A 85 12.63 -7.93 8.07
CA SER A 85 13.06 -7.88 6.67
C SER A 85 12.10 -7.07 5.80
N HIS A 86 10.80 -7.33 5.92
CA HIS A 86 9.74 -6.63 5.21
C HIS A 86 9.81 -5.11 5.47
N ILE A 87 9.88 -4.70 6.74
CA ILE A 87 10.03 -3.29 7.14
C ILE A 87 11.25 -2.65 6.48
N GLY A 88 12.39 -3.35 6.42
CA GLY A 88 13.59 -2.86 5.74
C GLY A 88 13.39 -2.68 4.23
N ILE A 89 12.67 -3.58 3.58
CA ILE A 89 12.34 -3.49 2.14
C ILE A 89 11.39 -2.31 1.90
N ILE A 90 10.33 -2.15 2.70
CA ILE A 90 9.39 -1.02 2.57
C ILE A 90 10.11 0.32 2.81
N GLN A 91 11.04 0.39 3.77
CA GLN A 91 11.89 1.58 3.97
C GLN A 91 12.74 1.90 2.73
N ASN A 92 13.32 0.88 2.09
CA ASN A 92 14.06 1.07 0.84
C ASN A 92 13.15 1.59 -0.28
N ILE A 93 11.95 0.99 -0.44
CA ILE A 93 10.94 1.45 -1.39
C ILE A 93 10.56 2.91 -1.12
N LEU A 94 10.35 3.28 0.14
CA LEU A 94 10.02 4.64 0.53
C LEU A 94 11.11 5.64 0.11
N SER A 95 12.38 5.28 0.28
CA SER A 95 13.51 6.14 -0.13
C SER A 95 13.56 6.40 -1.64
N ARG A 96 13.02 5.48 -2.47
CA ARG A 96 13.03 5.63 -3.93
C ARG A 96 12.14 6.77 -4.41
N TYR A 97 11.09 7.14 -3.66
CA TYR A 97 10.26 8.31 -4.00
C TYR A 97 11.06 9.61 -4.00
N ASP A 98 12.02 9.77 -3.07
CA ASP A 98 12.84 10.99 -2.95
C ASP A 98 13.80 11.16 -4.15
N SER A 99 14.07 10.06 -4.87
CA SER A 99 14.88 10.07 -6.10
C SER A 99 14.10 10.40 -7.37
N LEU A 100 12.76 10.41 -7.29
CA LEU A 100 11.92 10.71 -8.44
C LEU A 100 11.96 12.20 -8.77
N LYS A 101 12.02 12.49 -10.07
CA LYS A 101 11.93 13.85 -10.61
C LYS A 101 10.58 14.01 -11.32
N PRO A 102 9.48 14.25 -10.58
CA PRO A 102 8.17 14.40 -11.20
C PRO A 102 8.14 15.69 -12.02
N PRO A 103 7.40 15.73 -13.14
CA PRO A 103 6.91 17.00 -13.66
C PRO A 103 6.08 17.69 -12.57
N GLU A 104 6.13 19.03 -12.50
CA GLU A 104 5.48 19.83 -11.45
C GLU A 104 4.00 19.45 -11.26
N LEU A 105 3.30 19.22 -12.37
CA LEU A 105 1.91 18.80 -12.40
C LEU A 105 1.64 17.54 -11.55
N PHE A 106 2.57 16.58 -11.51
CA PHE A 106 2.42 15.29 -10.82
C PHE A 106 2.98 15.26 -9.39
N ALA A 107 3.62 16.34 -8.92
CA ALA A 107 4.17 16.41 -7.57
C ALA A 107 3.14 16.10 -6.46
N PRO A 108 1.87 16.58 -6.53
CA PRO A 108 0.86 16.24 -5.54
C PRO A 108 0.52 14.74 -5.50
N SER A 109 0.43 14.08 -6.66
CA SER A 109 0.17 12.63 -6.72
C SER A 109 1.33 11.83 -6.15
N LEU A 110 2.57 12.24 -6.48
CA LEU A 110 3.78 11.63 -5.93
C LEU A 110 3.81 11.71 -4.40
N GLN A 111 3.46 12.87 -3.83
CA GLN A 111 3.40 13.05 -2.38
C GLN A 111 2.37 12.11 -1.73
N LEU A 112 1.20 11.91 -2.35
CA LEU A 112 0.17 11.00 -1.85
C LEU A 112 0.60 9.53 -1.92
N PHE A 113 1.29 9.10 -2.99
CA PHE A 113 1.86 7.75 -3.06
C PHE A 113 2.91 7.54 -1.97
N ARG A 114 3.82 8.50 -1.77
CA ARG A 114 4.83 8.45 -0.71
C ARG A 114 4.18 8.38 0.67
N LEU A 115 3.16 9.20 0.92
CA LEU A 115 2.43 9.21 2.19
C LEU A 115 1.72 7.89 2.44
N SER A 116 1.09 7.30 1.41
CA SER A 116 0.51 5.96 1.48
C SER A 116 1.54 4.92 1.92
N THR A 117 2.70 4.84 1.24
CA THR A 117 3.77 3.89 1.60
C THR A 117 4.31 4.14 3.01
N GLN A 118 4.46 5.41 3.42
CA GLN A 118 4.88 5.76 4.77
C GLN A 118 3.86 5.29 5.82
N THR A 119 2.57 5.49 5.58
CA THR A 119 1.51 5.03 6.48
C THR A 119 1.44 3.49 6.54
N GLN A 120 1.66 2.80 5.42
CA GLN A 120 1.77 1.35 5.40
C GLN A 120 2.95 0.88 6.27
N LEU A 121 4.13 1.49 6.12
CA LEU A 121 5.30 1.17 6.94
C LEU A 121 5.03 1.29 8.44
N GLU A 122 4.28 2.32 8.87
CA GLU A 122 3.88 2.44 10.28
C GLU A 122 2.89 1.33 10.69
N SER A 123 1.96 0.96 9.81
CA SER A 123 1.10 -0.21 10.03
C SER A 123 1.91 -1.50 10.24
N ASP A 124 2.93 -1.72 9.41
CA ASP A 124 3.76 -2.93 9.44
C ASP A 124 4.56 -3.02 10.75
N LYS A 125 5.03 -1.89 11.28
CA LYS A 125 5.67 -1.84 12.61
C LYS A 125 4.73 -2.25 13.74
N TYR A 126 3.49 -1.76 13.73
CA TYR A 126 2.47 -2.17 14.70
C TYR A 126 2.06 -3.64 14.53
N LEU A 127 2.07 -4.15 13.29
CA LEU A 127 1.80 -5.57 13.05
C LEU A 127 2.93 -6.45 13.62
N ARG A 128 4.18 -6.05 13.42
CA ARG A 128 5.36 -6.68 14.02
C ARG A 128 5.34 -6.62 15.54
N GLU A 129 4.89 -5.51 16.13
CA GLU A 129 4.65 -5.40 17.57
C GLU A 129 3.59 -6.39 18.04
N TRP A 130 2.46 -6.51 17.33
CA TRP A 130 1.44 -7.51 17.65
C TRP A 130 1.98 -8.95 17.59
N VAL A 131 2.81 -9.29 16.60
CA VAL A 131 3.49 -10.60 16.56
C VAL A 131 4.37 -10.80 17.81
N GLN A 132 5.06 -9.74 18.25
CA GLN A 132 5.94 -9.77 19.40
C GLN A 132 5.17 -9.93 20.73
N THR A 133 4.09 -9.18 20.93
CA THR A 133 3.44 -9.03 22.24
C THR A 133 2.13 -9.80 22.36
N GLY A 134 1.47 -10.09 21.23
CA GLY A 134 0.09 -10.57 21.19
C GLY A 134 -0.93 -9.49 21.53
N ASP A 135 -0.53 -8.21 21.64
CA ASP A 135 -1.45 -7.12 22.01
C ASP A 135 -2.39 -6.76 20.85
N ASN A 136 -3.68 -6.99 21.06
CA ASN A 136 -4.72 -6.66 20.10
C ASN A 136 -4.85 -5.15 19.85
N SER A 137 -4.35 -4.30 20.75
CA SER A 137 -4.33 -2.85 20.54
C SER A 137 -3.37 -2.46 19.40
N SER A 138 -2.16 -3.04 19.38
CA SER A 138 -1.21 -2.89 18.27
C SER A 138 -1.78 -3.42 16.97
N LYS A 139 -2.49 -4.56 17.00
CA LYS A 139 -3.15 -5.10 15.80
C LYS A 139 -4.24 -4.16 15.27
N ALA A 140 -5.09 -3.64 16.14
CA ALA A 140 -6.13 -2.70 15.76
C ALA A 140 -5.53 -1.41 15.16
N LYS A 141 -4.42 -0.93 15.72
CA LYS A 141 -3.73 0.25 15.21
C LYS A 141 -3.10 0.01 13.84
N SER A 142 -2.48 -1.16 13.64
CA SER A 142 -2.00 -1.61 12.33
C SER A 142 -3.13 -1.60 11.30
N ASP A 143 -4.29 -2.20 11.62
CA ASP A 143 -5.42 -2.27 10.69
C ASP A 143 -5.97 -0.87 10.33
N GLU A 144 -6.03 0.06 11.30
CA GLU A 144 -6.43 1.46 11.09
C GLU A 144 -5.47 2.18 10.12
N LEU A 145 -4.18 2.08 10.37
CA LEU A 145 -3.15 2.70 9.54
C LEU A 145 -3.13 2.11 8.12
N LEU A 146 -3.33 0.80 7.99
CA LEU A 146 -3.43 0.15 6.68
C LEU A 146 -4.66 0.65 5.91
N GLN A 147 -5.79 0.84 6.58
CA GLN A 147 -6.95 1.45 5.94
C GLN A 147 -6.66 2.88 5.48
N GLN A 148 -5.94 3.65 6.29
CA GLN A 148 -5.55 5.03 5.98
C GLN A 148 -4.57 5.09 4.79
N SER A 149 -3.59 4.18 4.70
CA SER A 149 -2.66 4.13 3.57
C SER A 149 -3.40 3.91 2.25
N PHE A 150 -4.44 3.07 2.23
CA PHE A 150 -5.28 2.87 1.04
C PHE A 150 -6.08 4.13 0.66
N GLN A 151 -6.51 4.94 1.62
CA GLN A 151 -7.17 6.23 1.30
C GLN A 151 -6.21 7.19 0.60
N TYR A 152 -4.95 7.24 1.05
CA TYR A 152 -3.92 8.04 0.39
C TYR A 152 -3.59 7.50 -1.01
N GLU A 153 -3.48 6.19 -1.18
CA GLU A 153 -3.24 5.57 -2.48
C GLU A 153 -4.37 5.88 -3.48
N MET A 154 -5.63 5.73 -3.05
CA MET A 154 -6.79 6.05 -3.88
C MET A 154 -6.80 7.52 -4.30
N SER A 155 -6.48 8.42 -3.37
CA SER A 155 -6.35 9.85 -3.64
C SER A 155 -5.19 10.13 -4.62
N ALA A 156 -4.08 9.41 -4.49
CA ALA A 156 -2.94 9.51 -5.39
C ALA A 156 -3.33 9.09 -6.81
N LEU A 157 -4.03 7.97 -6.97
CA LEU A 157 -4.53 7.45 -8.24
C LEU A 157 -5.50 8.42 -8.91
N GLN A 158 -6.46 8.97 -8.14
CA GLN A 158 -7.42 9.95 -8.65
C GLN A 158 -6.73 11.24 -9.10
N SER A 159 -5.79 11.75 -8.28
CA SER A 159 -4.97 12.91 -8.61
C SER A 159 -4.19 12.66 -9.90
N TYR A 160 -3.48 11.54 -9.99
CA TYR A 160 -2.65 11.19 -11.13
C TYR A 160 -3.47 11.05 -12.42
N GLY A 161 -4.63 10.40 -12.35
CA GLY A 161 -5.55 10.25 -13.48
C GLY A 161 -6.14 11.58 -13.97
N THR A 162 -6.49 12.49 -13.04
CA THR A 162 -7.04 13.82 -13.38
C THR A 162 -5.99 14.72 -14.01
N LEU A 163 -4.76 14.70 -13.49
CA LEU A 163 -3.68 15.54 -14.01
C LEU A 163 -3.26 15.07 -15.40
N LYS A 164 -3.28 13.77 -15.63
CA LYS A 164 -3.05 13.17 -16.93
C LYS A 164 -4.06 13.61 -17.99
N SER A 165 -5.36 13.67 -17.65
CA SER A 165 -6.38 14.13 -18.59
C SER A 165 -6.29 15.63 -18.89
N LYS A 166 -5.80 16.44 -17.95
CA LYS A 166 -5.57 17.88 -18.15
C LYS A 166 -4.31 18.21 -18.95
N GLY A 167 -3.23 17.43 -18.80
CA GLY A 167 -2.01 17.58 -19.60
C GLY A 167 -2.12 17.07 -21.04
N LEU A 168 -3.27 16.48 -21.40
CA LEU A 168 -3.62 16.01 -22.75
C LEU A 168 -4.47 17.03 -23.54
N GLN A 169 -4.83 18.17 -22.94
CA GLN A 169 -5.48 19.32 -23.60
C GLN A 169 -4.44 20.41 -23.89
#